data_AF-A0A7X6PDA1-F1
#
_entry.id   AF-A0A7X6PDA1-F1
#
_cell.length_a   1.000
_cell.length_b   1.000
_cell.length_c   1.000
_cell.angle_alpha   90.00
_cell.angle_beta   90.00
_cell.angle_gamma   90.00
#
_symmetry.space_group_name_H-M   'P 1'
#
loop_
_entity.id
_entity.type
_entity.pdbx_description
1 polymer ?
#
loop_
_entity_poly.entity_id
_entity_poly.type
_entity_poly.pdbx_seq_one_letter_code
_entity_poly.pdbx_strand_id
1 'polypeptide(L)'
;MKIKMNIKYAVIILLLTLAFQSLSAAGPENRKKIAEQEFIVLRGRVIDAETKSPLVFASIAVTESNVGIITNIDGEFTLKISPDLVNHSIEVSFLGYKNKVIAVSSLRDDGYKNTTTLETAPIPIREVVVRPLDPEAIVEKAISRLGKNYESVPNLMTAFYRETIRKNRTYVSIGEAVLEIFKAPYNNDLRFDGARIYKGRKSTDVEKMDTILFKLQG
;
A
#
# COMPACT_ATOMS: atom_id res chain seq x y z
N MET A 1 67.12 -16.35 -41.82
CA MET A 1 67.33 -16.70 -40.40
C MET A 1 65.98 -17.02 -39.77
N LYS A 2 65.61 -18.30 -39.63
CA LYS A 2 64.29 -18.72 -39.11
C LYS A 2 64.37 -18.85 -37.59
N ILE A 3 63.71 -17.96 -36.86
CA ILE A 3 63.62 -18.01 -35.39
C ILE A 3 62.57 -19.07 -35.03
N LYS A 4 63.01 -20.23 -34.55
CA LYS A 4 62.12 -21.23 -33.93
C LYS A 4 61.77 -20.74 -32.53
N MET A 5 60.64 -20.08 -32.39
CA MET A 5 60.10 -19.70 -31.08
C MET A 5 59.46 -20.93 -30.44
N ASN A 6 60.08 -21.44 -29.37
CA ASN A 6 59.61 -22.62 -28.65
C ASN A 6 58.25 -22.34 -27.98
N ILE A 7 57.21 -23.06 -28.41
CA ILE A 7 55.80 -22.93 -27.97
C ILE A 7 55.64 -22.92 -26.45
N LYS A 8 56.52 -23.60 -25.71
CA LYS A 8 56.51 -23.61 -24.24
C LYS A 8 56.72 -22.22 -23.63
N TYR A 9 57.56 -21.37 -24.22
CA TYR A 9 57.80 -20.01 -23.71
C TYR A 9 56.64 -19.05 -24.03
N ALA A 10 55.95 -19.26 -25.16
CA ALA A 10 54.75 -18.49 -25.49
C ALA A 10 53.61 -18.75 -24.50
N VAL A 11 53.46 -20.01 -24.04
CA VAL A 11 52.46 -20.39 -23.02
C VAL A 11 52.79 -19.79 -21.65
N ILE A 12 54.08 -19.73 -21.28
CA ILE A 12 54.52 -19.12 -20.01
C ILE A 12 54.28 -17.60 -20.03
N ILE A 13 54.54 -16.93 -21.16
CA ILE A 13 54.28 -15.49 -21.31
C ILE A 13 52.78 -15.20 -21.25
N LEU A 14 51.94 -16.05 -21.86
CA LEU A 14 50.48 -15.92 -21.81
C LEU A 14 49.90 -16.15 -20.40
N LEU A 15 50.46 -17.08 -19.63
CA LEU A 15 50.07 -17.30 -18.23
C LEU A 15 50.50 -16.15 -17.32
N LEU A 16 51.66 -15.52 -17.58
CA LEU A 16 52.09 -14.34 -16.83
C LEU A 16 51.21 -13.11 -17.07
N THR A 17 50.71 -12.92 -18.29
CA THR A 17 49.84 -11.76 -18.62
C THR A 17 48.43 -11.90 -18.05
N LEU A 18 47.90 -13.13 -17.95
CA LEU A 18 46.63 -13.43 -17.27
C LEU A 18 46.70 -13.26 -15.74
N ALA A 19 47.85 -13.57 -15.13
CA ALA A 19 48.05 -13.36 -13.69
C ALA A 19 48.18 -11.86 -13.33
N PHE A 20 48.68 -11.01 -14.23
CA PHE A 20 48.80 -9.57 -13.97
C PHE A 20 47.46 -8.82 -14.04
N GLN A 21 46.47 -9.31 -14.80
CA GLN A 21 45.14 -8.67 -14.84
C GLN A 21 44.27 -8.96 -13.60
N SER A 22 44.61 -9.98 -12.81
CA SER A 22 43.89 -10.29 -11.56
C SER A 22 44.41 -9.53 -10.34
N LEU A 23 45.55 -8.82 -10.46
CA LEU A 23 46.10 -8.03 -9.34
C LEU A 23 45.64 -6.56 -9.34
N SER A 24 44.98 -6.08 -10.40
CA SER A 24 44.57 -4.67 -10.52
C SER A 24 43.09 -4.40 -10.24
N ALA A 25 42.35 -5.36 -9.69
CA ALA A 25 40.91 -5.22 -9.39
C ALA A 25 40.60 -4.85 -7.92
N ALA A 26 41.61 -4.62 -7.08
CA ALA A 26 41.43 -4.20 -5.68
C ALA A 26 41.81 -2.72 -5.52
N GLY A 27 41.09 -1.83 -6.21
CA GLY A 27 41.08 -0.41 -5.85
C GLY A 27 40.35 -0.21 -4.52
N PRO A 28 40.75 0.73 -3.66
CA PRO A 28 40.01 1.02 -2.45
C PRO A 28 38.61 1.49 -2.85
N GLU A 29 37.60 0.66 -2.64
CA GLU A 29 36.22 1.10 -2.65
C GLU A 29 36.10 2.18 -1.59
N ASN A 30 36.03 3.42 -2.06
CA ASN A 30 35.66 4.57 -1.26
C ASN A 30 34.18 4.41 -0.92
N ARG A 31 33.87 3.50 0.02
CA ARG A 31 32.56 3.41 0.66
C ARG A 31 32.38 4.76 1.32
N LYS A 32 31.65 5.66 0.63
CA LYS A 32 31.05 6.83 1.27
C LYS A 32 30.46 6.31 2.58
N LYS A 33 31.06 6.68 3.71
CA LYS A 33 30.40 6.59 5.01
C LYS A 33 29.09 7.34 4.79
N ILE A 34 27.99 6.60 4.74
CA ILE A 34 26.66 7.19 4.79
C ILE A 34 26.70 8.02 6.08
N ALA A 35 26.53 9.33 5.95
CA ALA A 35 26.52 10.23 7.10
C ALA A 35 25.57 9.62 8.13
N GLU A 36 26.08 9.42 9.35
CA GLU A 36 25.27 8.92 10.45
C GLU A 36 24.19 9.96 10.68
N GLN A 37 22.99 9.66 10.18
CA GLN A 37 21.88 10.59 10.22
C GLN A 37 21.49 10.70 11.69
N GLU A 38 21.76 11.85 12.31
CA GLU A 38 21.42 12.08 13.70
C GLU A 38 19.91 11.97 13.86
N PHE A 39 19.46 11.15 14.81
CA PHE A 39 18.05 10.97 15.12
C PHE A 39 17.80 11.35 16.56
N ILE A 40 16.70 12.04 16.80
CA ILE A 40 16.14 12.20 18.14
C ILE A 40 15.33 10.93 18.42
N VAL A 41 15.64 10.25 19.52
CA VAL A 41 15.02 8.96 19.88
C VAL A 41 14.07 9.18 21.05
N LEU A 42 12.77 9.18 20.76
CA LEU A 42 11.72 9.32 21.77
C LEU A 42 11.25 7.94 22.22
N ARG A 43 11.26 7.71 23.53
CA ARG A 43 10.78 6.47 24.14
C ARG A 43 9.62 6.77 25.07
N GLY A 44 8.68 5.84 25.16
CA GLY A 44 7.54 6.05 26.04
C GLY A 44 6.60 4.87 26.14
N ARG A 45 5.51 5.10 26.87
CA ARG A 45 4.40 4.18 27.05
C ARG A 45 3.07 4.91 26.95
N VAL A 46 2.10 4.31 26.28
CA VAL A 46 0.72 4.80 26.19
C VAL A 46 -0.17 3.96 27.10
N ILE A 47 -0.96 4.61 27.95
CA ILE A 47 -1.85 3.96 28.92
C ILE A 47 -3.23 4.61 28.90
N ASP A 48 -4.24 3.84 29.31
CA ASP A 48 -5.58 4.35 29.58
C ASP A 48 -5.56 5.27 30.82
N ALA A 49 -6.30 6.39 30.76
CA ALA A 49 -6.29 7.40 31.82
C ALA A 49 -6.94 6.90 33.13
N GLU A 50 -7.95 6.04 33.06
CA GLU A 50 -8.74 5.61 34.21
C GLU A 50 -8.17 4.33 34.84
N THR A 51 -8.06 3.27 34.04
CA THR A 51 -7.62 1.93 34.45
C THR A 51 -6.11 1.78 34.55
N LYS A 52 -5.35 2.72 33.96
CA LYS A 52 -3.87 2.65 33.82
C LYS A 52 -3.37 1.44 33.03
N SER A 53 -4.26 0.74 32.33
CA SER A 53 -3.92 -0.40 31.49
C SER A 53 -3.09 0.05 30.27
N PRO A 54 -2.12 -0.75 29.82
CA PRO A 54 -1.36 -0.43 28.61
C PRO A 54 -2.27 -0.42 27.38
N LEU A 55 -2.12 0.60 26.53
CA LEU A 55 -2.82 0.66 25.24
C LEU A 55 -1.95 0.02 24.17
N VAL A 56 -2.30 -1.21 23.83
CA VAL A 56 -1.61 -2.05 22.85
C VAL A 56 -2.05 -1.63 21.44
N PHE A 57 -1.09 -1.52 20.51
CA PHE A 57 -1.32 -1.08 19.13
C PHE A 57 -1.90 0.33 18.97
N ALA A 58 -1.69 1.22 19.95
CA ALA A 58 -1.96 2.63 19.79
C ALA A 58 -1.04 3.23 18.72
N SER A 59 -1.62 4.05 17.85
CA SER A 59 -0.89 4.70 16.75
C SER A 59 -0.25 5.99 17.23
N ILE A 60 0.99 6.21 16.85
CA ILE A 60 1.81 7.37 17.22
C ILE A 60 2.39 7.93 15.93
N ALA A 61 1.98 9.12 15.52
CA ALA A 61 2.42 9.74 14.29
C ALA A 61 2.90 11.18 14.54
N VAL A 62 3.95 11.59 13.84
CA VAL A 62 4.36 13.00 13.82
C VAL A 62 3.46 13.73 12.83
N THR A 63 2.77 14.77 13.30
CA THR A 63 1.84 15.58 12.50
C THR A 63 2.52 16.12 11.25
N GLU A 64 1.79 16.15 10.14
CA GLU A 64 2.29 16.67 8.84
C GLU A 64 3.49 15.90 8.26
N SER A 65 3.69 14.66 8.70
CA SER A 65 4.75 13.79 8.18
C SER A 65 4.27 12.34 7.99
N ASN A 66 5.07 11.52 7.32
CA ASN A 66 4.85 10.07 7.20
C ASN A 66 5.57 9.26 8.29
N VAL A 67 6.08 9.92 9.34
CA VAL A 67 6.83 9.27 10.42
C VAL A 67 5.84 8.83 11.51
N GLY A 68 5.76 7.51 11.74
CA GLY A 68 4.90 6.97 12.80
C GLY A 68 5.25 5.54 13.18
N ILE A 69 4.76 5.11 14.34
CA ILE A 69 4.92 3.77 14.89
C ILE A 69 3.66 3.37 15.68
N ILE A 70 3.57 2.10 16.06
CA ILE A 70 2.53 1.58 16.95
C ILE A 70 3.15 1.09 18.26
N THR A 71 2.38 1.12 19.35
CA THR A 71 2.82 0.56 20.63
C THR A 71 2.82 -0.98 20.61
N ASN A 72 3.69 -1.58 21.42
CA ASN A 72 3.77 -3.02 21.61
C ASN A 72 2.73 -3.54 22.64
N ILE A 73 2.84 -4.82 23.02
CA ILE A 73 1.95 -5.49 24.00
C ILE A 73 1.99 -4.88 25.41
N ASP A 74 3.05 -4.16 25.76
CA ASP A 74 3.19 -3.47 27.03
C ASP A 74 2.81 -1.97 26.93
N GLY A 75 2.26 -1.56 25.77
CA GLY A 75 1.94 -0.17 25.46
C GLY A 75 3.17 0.70 25.21
N GLU A 76 4.37 0.12 25.10
CA GLU A 76 5.63 0.84 24.90
C GLU A 76 5.92 1.15 23.43
N PHE A 77 6.63 2.25 23.18
CA PHE A 77 7.08 2.65 21.84
C PHE A 77 8.49 3.23 21.85
N THR A 78 9.14 3.19 20.69
CA THR A 78 10.40 3.91 20.41
C THR A 78 10.29 4.53 19.02
N LEU A 79 10.17 5.86 18.98
CA LEU A 79 10.04 6.63 17.75
C LEU A 79 11.35 7.36 17.47
N LYS A 80 11.91 7.14 16.29
CA LYS A 80 13.08 7.90 15.81
C LYS A 80 12.58 8.98 14.87
N ILE A 81 12.92 10.22 15.17
CA ILE A 81 12.56 11.38 14.34
C ILE A 81 13.83 12.10 13.91
N SER A 82 13.78 12.72 12.74
CA SER A 82 14.87 13.55 12.25
C SER A 82 14.81 14.95 12.92
N PRO A 83 15.94 15.65 13.15
CA PRO A 83 15.98 16.90 13.90
C PRO A 83 15.13 18.04 13.31
N ASP A 84 14.86 18.02 12.00
CA ASP A 84 13.95 18.93 11.29
C ASP A 84 12.50 18.82 11.78
N LEU A 85 12.12 17.70 12.41
CA LEU A 85 10.78 17.49 12.95
C LEU A 85 10.62 17.90 14.41
N VAL A 86 11.65 18.50 15.05
CA VAL A 86 11.62 18.86 16.48
C VAL A 86 10.52 19.86 16.86
N ASN A 87 10.10 20.71 15.91
CA ASN A 87 9.06 21.72 16.12
C ASN A 87 7.64 21.18 15.84
N HIS A 88 7.51 19.94 15.39
CA HIS A 88 6.21 19.32 15.13
C HIS A 88 5.59 18.74 16.40
N SER A 89 4.37 18.26 16.27
CA SER A 89 3.69 17.51 17.33
C SER A 89 3.59 16.04 17.00
N ILE A 90 3.44 15.22 18.03
CA ILE A 90 3.08 13.82 17.94
C ILE A 90 1.61 13.69 18.28
N GLU A 91 0.86 13.05 17.41
CA GLU A 91 -0.50 12.62 17.65
C GLU A 91 -0.49 11.15 18.08
N VAL A 92 -1.07 10.88 19.24
CA VAL A 92 -1.33 9.54 19.76
C VAL A 92 -2.83 9.26 19.63
N SER A 93 -3.18 8.19 18.93
CA SER A 93 -4.56 7.80 18.67
C SER A 93 -4.81 6.31 18.92
N PHE A 94 -6.00 6.00 19.42
CA PHE A 94 -6.45 4.63 19.65
C PHE A 94 -7.98 4.57 19.54
N LEU A 95 -8.51 3.50 18.96
CA LEU A 95 -9.95 3.40 18.69
C LEU A 95 -10.75 3.45 20.00
N GLY A 96 -11.74 4.36 20.06
CA GLY A 96 -12.57 4.57 21.25
C GLY A 96 -11.96 5.53 22.28
N TYR A 97 -10.87 6.23 21.93
CA TYR A 97 -10.19 7.21 22.78
C TYR A 97 -10.13 8.58 22.09
N LYS A 98 -9.95 9.64 22.89
CA LYS A 98 -9.62 10.97 22.35
C LYS A 98 -8.18 10.97 21.87
N ASN A 99 -7.96 11.47 20.64
CA ASN A 99 -6.62 11.71 20.14
C ASN A 99 -5.93 12.75 21.04
N LYS A 100 -4.65 12.53 21.30
CA LYS A 100 -3.83 13.42 22.11
C LYS A 100 -2.66 13.93 21.30
N VAL A 101 -2.55 15.25 21.22
CA VAL A 101 -1.47 15.93 20.50
C VAL A 101 -0.47 16.48 21.51
N ILE A 102 0.81 16.18 21.30
CA ILE A 102 1.91 16.50 22.23
C ILE A 102 3.05 17.09 21.42
N ALA A 103 3.52 18.28 21.78
CA ALA A 103 4.68 18.89 21.11
C ALA A 103 5.93 18.02 21.32
N VAL A 104 6.70 17.76 20.25
CA VAL A 104 7.94 16.97 20.34
C VAL A 104 8.92 17.58 21.34
N SER A 105 9.02 18.91 21.39
CA SER A 105 9.86 19.66 22.34
C SER A 105 9.50 19.45 23.81
N SER A 106 8.29 18.96 24.11
CA SER A 106 7.87 18.65 25.48
C SER A 106 8.27 17.25 25.95
N LEU A 107 8.72 16.40 25.01
CA LEU A 107 9.15 15.04 25.29
C LEU A 107 10.66 14.99 25.50
N ARG A 108 11.07 14.17 26.45
CA ARG A 108 12.48 13.97 26.76
C ARG A 108 13.07 12.89 25.83
N ASP A 109 14.25 13.16 25.30
CA ASP A 109 15.02 12.28 24.39
C ASP A 109 16.26 11.66 25.06
N ASP A 110 16.54 12.00 26.32
CA ASP A 110 17.65 11.51 27.16
C ASP A 110 17.47 10.06 27.68
N GLY A 111 16.70 9.25 26.96
CA GLY A 111 16.36 7.88 27.36
C GLY A 111 15.23 7.78 28.38
N TYR A 112 14.63 8.91 28.79
CA TYR A 112 13.45 8.95 29.63
C TYR A 112 12.24 8.25 28.97
N LYS A 113 11.47 7.50 29.76
CA LYS A 113 10.23 6.86 29.31
C LYS A 113 9.06 7.83 29.48
N ASN A 114 8.72 8.55 28.41
CA ASN A 114 7.58 9.46 28.39
C ASN A 114 6.26 8.68 28.52
N THR A 115 5.45 8.98 29.54
CA THR A 115 4.16 8.30 29.75
C THR A 115 3.03 9.17 29.25
N THR A 116 2.27 8.66 28.29
CA THR A 116 1.13 9.34 27.67
C THR A 116 -0.17 8.65 28.06
N THR A 117 -1.06 9.38 28.72
CA THR A 117 -2.43 8.91 29.02
C THR A 117 -3.42 9.32 27.93
N LEU A 118 -4.30 8.41 27.52
CA LEU A 118 -5.46 8.72 26.67
C LEU A 118 -6.77 8.58 27.46
N GLU A 119 -7.72 9.48 27.19
CA GLU A 119 -9.07 9.42 27.75
C GLU A 119 -10.00 8.64 26.82
N THR A 120 -10.85 7.79 27.38
CA THR A 120 -11.89 7.11 26.59
C THR A 120 -12.87 8.13 26.03
N ALA A 121 -13.25 7.94 24.76
CA ALA A 121 -14.29 8.69 24.07
C ALA A 121 -15.31 7.69 23.51
N PRO A 122 -16.08 7.00 24.37
CA PRO A 122 -17.15 6.15 23.88
C PRO A 122 -18.15 7.03 23.12
N ILE A 123 -18.39 6.70 21.86
CA ILE A 123 -19.50 7.30 21.09
C ILE A 123 -20.71 6.40 21.36
N PRO A 124 -21.64 6.79 22.25
CA PRO A 124 -22.81 5.98 22.51
C PRO A 124 -23.66 5.93 21.24
N ILE A 125 -23.96 4.71 20.79
CA ILE A 125 -24.94 4.50 19.73
C ILE A 125 -26.32 4.64 20.37
N ARG A 126 -27.27 5.23 19.65
CA ARG A 126 -28.67 5.31 20.12
C ARG A 126 -29.22 3.89 20.21
N GLU A 127 -29.95 3.62 21.29
CA GLU A 127 -30.68 2.36 21.44
C GLU A 127 -31.61 2.13 20.24
N VAL A 128 -31.57 0.92 19.69
CA VAL A 128 -32.46 0.50 18.61
C VAL A 128 -33.64 -0.22 19.24
N VAL A 129 -34.82 0.41 19.20
CA VAL A 129 -36.06 -0.23 19.65
C VAL A 129 -36.56 -1.12 18.52
N VAL A 130 -36.47 -2.44 18.70
CA VAL A 130 -37.04 -3.42 17.76
C VAL A 130 -38.55 -3.46 18.00
N ARG A 131 -39.31 -3.08 16.97
CA ARG A 131 -40.78 -3.18 16.97
C ARG A 131 -41.20 -4.24 15.97
N PRO A 132 -42.30 -4.97 16.23
CA PRO A 132 -42.93 -5.76 15.18
C PRO A 132 -43.31 -4.79 14.05
N LEU A 133 -42.77 -5.05 12.85
CA LEU A 133 -43.11 -4.33 11.65
C LEU A 133 -44.01 -5.23 10.81
N ASP A 134 -44.99 -4.63 10.14
CA ASP A 134 -45.79 -5.32 9.14
C ASP A 134 -44.94 -5.57 7.88
N PRO A 135 -44.68 -6.84 7.50
CA PRO A 135 -43.89 -7.17 6.31
C PRO A 135 -44.53 -6.65 5.02
N GLU A 136 -45.87 -6.67 4.91
CA GLU A 136 -46.57 -6.23 3.71
C GLU A 136 -46.36 -4.74 3.49
N ALA A 137 -46.56 -3.93 4.54
CA ALA A 137 -46.28 -2.49 4.51
C ALA A 137 -44.82 -2.16 4.15
N ILE A 138 -43.83 -3.01 4.53
CA ILE A 138 -42.43 -2.82 4.12
C ILE A 138 -42.28 -3.02 2.62
N VAL A 139 -42.86 -4.09 2.07
CA VAL A 139 -42.79 -4.43 0.65
C VAL A 139 -43.50 -3.37 -0.19
N GLU A 140 -44.70 -2.94 0.21
CA GLU A 140 -45.42 -1.83 -0.46
C GLU A 140 -44.61 -0.53 -0.45
N LYS A 141 -43.97 -0.22 0.68
CA LYS A 141 -43.09 0.95 0.80
C LYS A 141 -41.84 0.83 -0.07
N ALA A 142 -41.31 -0.37 -0.27
CA ALA A 142 -40.20 -0.61 -1.18
C ALA A 142 -40.63 -0.43 -2.64
N ILE A 143 -41.76 -1.02 -3.03
CA ILE A 143 -42.34 -0.93 -4.38
C ILE A 143 -42.66 0.53 -4.73
N SER A 144 -43.34 1.26 -3.83
CA SER A 144 -43.69 2.67 -4.05
C SER A 144 -42.48 3.59 -4.18
N ARG A 145 -41.29 3.18 -3.68
CA ARG A 145 -40.04 3.93 -3.80
C ARG A 145 -39.19 3.53 -5.00
N LEU A 146 -39.57 2.52 -5.78
CA LEU A 146 -38.78 2.07 -6.93
C LEU A 146 -38.50 3.22 -7.90
N GLY A 147 -39.50 4.02 -8.26
CA GLY A 147 -39.32 5.17 -9.16
C GLY A 147 -38.44 6.29 -8.62
N LYS A 148 -38.22 6.36 -7.29
CA LYS A 148 -37.28 7.31 -6.66
C LYS A 148 -35.87 6.74 -6.54
N ASN A 149 -35.76 5.43 -6.29
CA ASN A 149 -34.49 4.76 -6.01
C ASN A 149 -33.78 4.28 -7.28
N TYR A 150 -34.50 4.12 -8.38
CA TYR A 150 -33.97 3.61 -9.64
C TYR A 150 -34.24 4.60 -10.78
N GLU A 151 -33.24 4.74 -11.65
CA GLU A 151 -33.32 5.63 -12.81
C GLU A 151 -34.42 5.17 -13.79
N SER A 152 -35.30 6.11 -14.14
CA SER A 152 -36.37 5.90 -15.12
C SER A 152 -35.97 6.31 -16.54
N VAL A 153 -34.76 6.81 -16.72
CA VAL A 153 -34.20 7.21 -18.02
C VAL A 153 -33.04 6.29 -18.40
N PRO A 154 -32.83 6.03 -19.70
CA PRO A 154 -31.66 5.30 -20.14
C PRO A 154 -30.37 6.02 -19.76
N ASN A 155 -29.35 5.27 -19.34
CA ASN A 155 -28.06 5.81 -18.94
C ASN A 155 -26.94 5.20 -19.80
N LEU A 156 -26.10 6.06 -20.39
CA LEU A 156 -24.87 5.65 -21.07
C LEU A 156 -23.69 5.79 -20.12
N MET A 157 -23.15 4.65 -19.70
CA MET A 157 -22.05 4.57 -18.75
C MET A 157 -20.74 4.26 -19.47
N THR A 158 -19.66 4.91 -19.06
CA THR A 158 -18.30 4.55 -19.50
C THR A 158 -17.65 3.65 -18.45
N ALA A 159 -17.18 2.48 -18.86
CA ALA A 159 -16.50 1.52 -18.00
C ALA A 159 -15.10 1.19 -18.52
N PHE A 160 -14.21 0.77 -17.63
CA PHE A 160 -12.89 0.27 -17.99
C PHE A 160 -12.83 -1.23 -17.73
N TYR A 161 -12.46 -1.99 -18.75
CA TYR A 161 -12.26 -3.43 -18.69
C TYR A 161 -10.79 -3.77 -18.90
N ARG A 162 -10.26 -4.67 -18.07
CA ARG A 162 -8.90 -5.19 -18.20
C ARG A 162 -8.93 -6.70 -17.99
N GLU A 163 -8.37 -7.41 -18.96
CA GLU A 163 -8.11 -8.84 -18.90
C GLU A 163 -6.61 -9.09 -18.90
N THR A 164 -6.15 -9.97 -18.01
CA THR A 164 -4.74 -10.34 -17.90
C THR A 164 -4.59 -11.85 -17.88
N ILE A 165 -3.76 -12.39 -18.77
CA ILE A 165 -3.32 -13.78 -18.75
C ILE A 165 -1.92 -13.80 -18.14
N ARG A 166 -1.74 -14.63 -17.10
CA ARG A 166 -0.48 -14.75 -16.38
C ARG A 166 -0.01 -16.20 -16.37
N LYS A 167 1.28 -16.44 -16.63
CA LYS A 167 1.95 -17.73 -16.42
C LYS A 167 2.97 -17.55 -15.31
N ASN A 168 2.83 -18.28 -14.20
CA ASN A 168 3.61 -18.10 -12.99
C ASN A 168 3.60 -16.64 -12.49
N ARG A 169 4.76 -15.95 -12.54
CA ARG A 169 4.91 -14.56 -12.12
C ARG A 169 4.89 -13.56 -13.27
N THR A 170 4.89 -14.02 -14.52
CA THR A 170 5.03 -13.20 -15.74
C THR A 170 3.69 -13.04 -16.44
N TYR A 171 3.37 -11.80 -16.84
CA TYR A 171 2.21 -11.55 -17.70
C TYR A 171 2.51 -12.12 -19.09
N VAL A 172 1.50 -12.72 -19.73
CA VAL A 172 1.60 -13.31 -21.07
C VAL A 172 0.65 -12.64 -22.07
N SER A 173 -0.45 -12.07 -21.59
CA SER A 173 -1.28 -11.19 -22.41
C SER A 173 -2.02 -10.20 -21.54
N ILE A 174 -2.17 -8.96 -22.03
CA ILE A 174 -2.98 -7.94 -21.38
C ILE A 174 -3.87 -7.31 -22.45
N GLY A 175 -5.18 -7.39 -22.24
CA GLY A 175 -6.20 -6.70 -23.02
C GLY A 175 -6.83 -5.61 -22.15
N GLU A 176 -6.95 -4.40 -22.67
CA GLU A 176 -7.65 -3.31 -22.01
C GLU A 176 -8.66 -2.70 -22.97
N ALA A 177 -9.82 -2.33 -22.46
CA ALA A 177 -10.86 -1.68 -23.22
C ALA A 177 -11.60 -0.63 -22.38
N VAL A 178 -11.92 0.48 -23.02
CA VAL A 178 -12.99 1.37 -22.59
C VAL A 178 -14.27 0.86 -23.21
N LEU A 179 -15.24 0.54 -22.36
CA LEU A 179 -16.57 0.09 -22.75
C LEU A 179 -17.55 1.25 -22.59
N GLU A 180 -18.52 1.31 -23.48
CA GLU A 180 -19.74 2.08 -23.27
C GLU A 180 -20.88 1.10 -23.04
N ILE A 181 -21.55 1.25 -21.90
CA ILE A 181 -22.67 0.42 -21.48
C ILE A 181 -23.92 1.28 -21.54
N PHE A 182 -24.82 0.94 -22.44
CA PHE A 182 -26.17 1.48 -22.46
C PHE A 182 -27.02 0.66 -21.50
N LYS A 183 -27.51 1.30 -20.45
CA LYS A 183 -28.46 0.70 -19.51
C LYS A 183 -29.86 1.21 -19.80
N ALA A 184 -30.78 0.30 -20.10
CA ALA A 184 -32.18 0.61 -20.28
C ALA A 184 -32.80 1.04 -18.93
N PRO A 185 -33.85 1.88 -18.95
CA PRO A 185 -34.52 2.33 -17.74
C PRO A 185 -35.22 1.15 -17.03
N TYR A 186 -35.33 1.24 -15.70
CA TYR A 186 -35.87 0.15 -14.89
C TYR A 186 -37.40 -0.04 -15.05
N ASN A 187 -38.12 0.90 -15.65
CA ASN A 187 -39.57 0.89 -15.86
C ASN A 187 -40.01 0.18 -17.17
N ASN A 188 -39.12 -0.55 -17.84
CA ASN A 188 -39.43 -1.29 -19.06
C ASN A 188 -39.29 -2.81 -18.83
N ASP A 189 -40.30 -3.58 -19.25
CA ASP A 189 -40.34 -5.05 -19.16
C ASP A 189 -39.46 -5.72 -20.23
N LEU A 190 -39.26 -5.06 -21.37
CA LEU A 190 -38.37 -5.51 -22.44
C LEU A 190 -37.04 -4.74 -22.35
N ARG A 191 -36.17 -5.22 -21.44
CA ARG A 191 -34.87 -4.59 -21.16
C ARG A 191 -33.83 -5.02 -22.17
N PHE A 192 -33.35 -4.06 -22.97
CA PHE A 192 -32.18 -4.24 -23.83
C PHE A 192 -31.03 -3.39 -23.31
N ASP A 193 -30.27 -3.96 -22.38
CA ASP A 193 -28.97 -3.42 -22.04
C ASP A 193 -28.00 -3.74 -23.19
N GLY A 194 -27.17 -2.77 -23.55
CA GLY A 194 -26.18 -2.88 -24.61
C GLY A 194 -24.80 -2.57 -24.08
N ALA A 195 -23.79 -3.24 -24.60
CA ALA A 195 -22.41 -2.86 -24.38
C ALA A 195 -21.68 -2.81 -25.71
N ARG A 196 -20.85 -1.78 -25.89
CA ARG A 196 -19.93 -1.69 -27.03
C ARG A 196 -18.52 -1.39 -26.53
N ILE A 197 -17.52 -1.97 -27.18
CA ILE A 197 -16.14 -1.55 -26.98
C ILE A 197 -15.97 -0.21 -27.69
N TYR A 198 -15.73 0.85 -26.93
CA TYR A 198 -15.45 2.18 -27.48
C TYR A 198 -14.02 2.23 -28.03
N LYS A 199 -13.05 1.75 -27.24
CA LYS A 199 -11.65 1.67 -27.64
C LYS A 199 -10.94 0.57 -26.88
N GLY A 200 -10.21 -0.30 -27.59
CA GLY A 200 -9.44 -1.38 -26.99
C GLY A 200 -7.99 -1.38 -27.44
N ARG A 201 -7.12 -1.92 -26.61
CA ARG A 201 -5.74 -2.27 -26.96
C ARG A 201 -5.41 -3.66 -26.41
N LYS A 202 -4.58 -4.40 -27.14
CA LYS A 202 -4.00 -5.65 -26.68
C LYS A 202 -2.49 -5.53 -26.74
N SER A 203 -1.84 -5.72 -25.61
CA SER A 203 -0.38 -5.70 -25.57
C SER A 203 0.16 -6.94 -26.28
N THR A 204 0.96 -6.73 -27.32
CA THR A 204 1.73 -7.76 -28.03
C THR A 204 3.14 -7.90 -27.47
N ASP A 205 3.58 -6.97 -26.62
CA ASP A 205 4.93 -6.88 -26.08
C ASP A 205 5.06 -7.63 -24.75
N VAL A 206 4.53 -8.85 -24.77
CA VAL A 206 4.47 -9.73 -23.62
C VAL A 206 5.26 -10.98 -24.00
N GLU A 207 6.16 -11.44 -23.13
CA GLU A 207 7.15 -12.47 -23.45
C GLU A 207 6.53 -13.63 -24.25
N LYS A 208 7.21 -14.03 -25.34
CA LYS A 208 6.74 -15.10 -26.22
C LYS A 208 6.39 -16.33 -25.38
N MET A 209 5.12 -16.71 -25.38
CA MET A 209 4.70 -17.96 -24.77
C MET A 209 5.31 -19.12 -25.56
N ASP A 210 6.03 -19.99 -24.86
CA ASP A 210 6.71 -21.13 -25.46
C ASP A 210 5.68 -22.08 -26.12
N THR A 211 5.80 -22.25 -27.44
CA THR A 211 5.14 -23.19 -28.38
C THR A 211 3.59 -23.33 -28.38
N ILE A 212 2.87 -23.03 -27.30
CA ILE A 212 1.41 -23.22 -27.18
C ILE A 212 0.71 -21.86 -27.13
N LEU A 213 -0.22 -21.61 -28.07
CA LEU A 213 -1.09 -20.43 -28.06
C LEU A 213 -2.30 -20.70 -27.18
N PHE A 214 -2.46 -19.96 -26.09
CA PHE A 214 -3.64 -20.02 -25.23
C PHE A 214 -4.59 -18.87 -25.59
N LYS A 215 -5.80 -19.22 -26.03
CA LYS A 215 -6.88 -18.26 -26.29
C LYS A 215 -7.99 -18.56 -25.30
N LEU A 216 -8.26 -17.62 -24.39
CA LEU A 216 -9.48 -17.63 -23.60
C LEU A 216 -10.66 -17.35 -24.55
N GLN A 217 -11.65 -18.23 -24.52
CA GLN A 217 -12.92 -18.05 -25.21
C GLN A 217 -13.99 -17.98 -24.12
N GLY A 218 -14.53 -16.78 -23.93
CA GLY A 218 -15.53 -16.44 -22.94
C GLY A 218 -16.27 -15.19 -23.34
#